data_AF-A0AAV8X840-F1
#
_entry.id   AF-A0AAV8X840-F1
#
_cell.length_a   1.000
_cell.length_b   1.000
_cell.length_c   1.000
_cell.angle_alpha   90.00
_cell.angle_beta   90.00
_cell.angle_gamma   90.00
#
_symmetry.space_group_name_H-M   'P 1'
#
loop_
_entity.id
_entity.type
_entity.pdbx_description
1 polymer ?
#
loop_
_entity_poly.entity_id
_entity_poly.type
_entity_poly.pdbx_seq_one_letter_code
_entity_poly.pdbx_strand_id
1 'polypeptide(L)'
;MKKPSAVVTTNQQKESNYVLNEFLQSDYTKNIAFEGDKIVHLDLKGAPPKVSYYGQLFPLLAKLGATGILIEYEDMFPYSGKDIGRINKLAKHNNLKVIPLIQTFGHMEFLLKLSEYKEYREVPSYPQVICPTHENTLRLIESMVQQIISAHPEIDMIHIGADEVYYLGICDRCTETMIKYNLSKNLLFLEHINNIIEFVNKRYPHLKVLMWDD
;
A
#
# COMPACT_ATOMS: atom_id res chain seq x y z
N MET A 1 60.75 18.32 19.68
CA MET A 1 59.65 19.19 19.19
C MET A 1 58.62 18.31 18.49
N LYS A 2 57.47 18.08 19.12
CA LYS A 2 56.37 17.25 18.61
C LYS A 2 55.46 18.12 17.73
N LYS A 3 55.20 17.70 16.48
CA LYS A 3 54.16 18.31 15.64
C LYS A 3 52.78 17.78 16.11
N PRO A 4 51.79 18.64 16.39
CA PRO A 4 50.44 18.18 16.67
C PRO A 4 49.74 17.74 15.38
N SER A 5 49.03 16.62 15.47
CA SER A 5 48.16 16.09 14.42
C SER A 5 46.82 16.83 14.47
N ALA A 6 46.43 17.47 13.35
CA ALA A 6 45.12 18.08 13.22
C ALA A 6 44.09 16.99 12.91
N VAL A 7 43.17 16.76 13.85
CA VAL A 7 41.96 15.97 13.61
C VAL A 7 41.00 16.83 12.81
N VAL A 8 40.84 16.52 11.53
CA VAL A 8 39.80 17.11 10.68
C VAL A 8 38.51 16.33 10.94
N THR A 9 37.70 16.80 11.90
CA THR A 9 36.30 16.38 11.98
C THR A 9 35.50 17.11 10.92
N THR A 10 35.01 16.36 9.93
CA THR A 10 34.16 16.82 8.83
C THR A 10 32.82 17.36 9.33
N ASN A 11 32.43 18.56 8.89
CA ASN A 11 31.18 19.27 9.25
C ASN A 11 29.88 18.52 8.91
N GLN A 12 29.91 17.40 8.18
CA GLN A 12 28.71 16.65 7.78
C GLN A 12 28.00 15.90 8.93
N GLN A 13 28.68 15.64 10.07
CA GLN A 13 28.06 15.01 11.23
C GLN A 13 27.35 15.99 12.18
N LYS A 14 27.55 17.29 12.01
CA LYS A 14 26.90 18.31 12.85
C LYS A 14 25.51 18.70 12.33
N GLU A 15 25.29 18.66 11.02
CA GLU A 15 24.01 19.07 10.43
C GLU A 15 22.89 18.04 10.63
N SER A 16 23.21 16.74 10.62
CA SER A 16 22.21 15.68 10.87
C SER A 16 21.68 15.66 12.32
N ASN A 17 22.39 16.31 13.25
CA ASN A 17 22.04 16.34 14.67
C ASN A 17 21.22 17.57 15.07
N TYR A 18 21.14 18.62 14.23
CA TYR A 18 20.39 19.83 14.57
C TYR A 18 18.89 19.57 14.58
N VAL A 19 18.37 18.88 13.56
CA VAL A 19 16.94 18.57 13.43
C VAL A 19 16.49 17.58 14.51
N LEU A 20 17.31 16.58 14.83
CA LEU A 20 16.97 15.57 15.85
C LEU A 20 16.98 16.14 17.28
N ASN A 21 17.86 17.09 17.57
CA ASN A 21 17.99 17.67 18.91
C ASN A 21 16.88 18.69 19.24
N GLU A 22 16.32 19.40 18.27
CA GLU A 22 15.16 20.28 18.50
C GLU A 22 13.91 19.48 18.91
N PHE A 23 13.77 18.23 18.45
CA PHE A 23 12.70 17.31 18.92
C PHE A 23 12.96 16.72 20.32
N LEU A 24 14.08 17.03 20.98
CA LEU A 24 14.41 16.52 22.32
C LEU A 24 14.12 17.53 23.44
N GLN A 25 13.91 18.81 23.10
CA GLN A 25 13.56 19.84 24.07
C GLN A 25 12.16 20.38 23.81
N SER A 26 11.16 19.77 24.43
CA SER A 26 10.01 20.48 25.01
C SER A 26 9.05 19.49 25.63
N ASP A 27 8.71 19.75 26.89
CA ASP A 27 7.48 19.30 27.54
C ASP A 27 6.26 19.91 26.82
N TYR A 28 6.03 19.53 25.56
CA TYR A 28 4.78 19.81 24.88
C TYR A 28 3.71 18.98 25.57
N THR A 29 2.92 19.62 26.43
CA THR A 29 1.55 19.20 26.68
C THR A 29 0.87 19.12 25.31
N LYS A 30 0.74 17.91 24.77
CA LYS A 30 0.03 17.64 23.51
C LYS A 30 -1.41 18.10 23.70
N ASN A 31 -1.73 19.32 23.25
CA ASN A 31 -3.08 19.61 22.81
C ASN A 31 -3.37 18.64 21.66
N ILE A 32 -4.11 17.58 21.95
CA ILE A 32 -4.47 16.56 20.96
C ILE A 32 -5.49 17.22 20.03
N ALA A 33 -5.00 17.82 18.94
CA ALA A 33 -5.85 18.51 17.97
C ALA A 33 -6.78 17.55 17.19
N PHE A 34 -6.47 16.26 17.18
CA PHE A 34 -7.23 15.22 16.50
C PHE A 34 -7.10 13.87 17.22
N GLU A 35 -8.24 13.27 17.57
CA GLU A 35 -8.33 12.01 18.32
C GLU A 35 -8.44 10.76 17.43
N GLY A 36 -8.55 10.93 16.10
CA GLY A 36 -8.65 9.81 15.17
C GLY A 36 -7.30 9.21 14.77
N ASP A 37 -7.37 8.24 13.84
CA ASP A 37 -6.20 7.59 13.29
C ASP A 37 -5.37 8.54 12.41
N LYS A 38 -4.07 8.62 12.69
CA LYS A 38 -3.09 9.39 11.92
C LYS A 38 -2.22 8.41 11.16
N ILE A 39 -2.61 8.15 9.93
CA ILE A 39 -2.00 7.13 9.08
C ILE A 39 -0.96 7.77 8.17
N VAL A 40 0.24 7.18 8.15
CA VAL A 40 1.28 7.55 7.19
C VAL A 40 1.25 6.58 6.01
N HIS A 41 1.09 7.12 4.80
CA HIS A 41 1.11 6.31 3.59
C HIS A 41 2.55 6.05 3.12
N LEU A 42 2.90 4.78 3.01
CA LEU A 42 4.15 4.27 2.46
C LEU A 42 3.87 3.65 1.09
N ASP A 43 4.05 4.45 0.05
CA ASP A 43 4.03 3.99 -1.34
C ASP A 43 5.35 3.25 -1.63
N LEU A 44 5.25 1.95 -1.94
CA LEU A 44 6.41 1.10 -2.22
C LEU A 44 6.79 1.09 -3.71
N LYS A 45 6.16 1.92 -4.53
CA LYS A 45 6.49 2.10 -5.94
C LYS A 45 7.87 2.74 -6.11
N GLY A 46 8.62 2.24 -7.11
CA GLY A 46 9.91 2.80 -7.50
C GLY A 46 11.06 2.47 -6.53
N ALA A 47 11.14 3.18 -5.39
CA ALA A 47 12.29 3.12 -4.48
C ALA A 47 11.88 2.83 -3.03
N PRO A 48 11.35 1.63 -2.73
CA PRO A 48 10.90 1.29 -1.39
C PRO A 48 12.09 1.30 -0.39
N PRO A 49 11.87 1.76 0.86
CA PRO A 49 12.90 1.69 1.88
C PRO A 49 13.37 0.26 2.13
N LYS A 50 14.67 0.09 2.41
CA LYS A 50 15.19 -1.20 2.87
C LYS A 50 14.49 -1.59 4.16
N VAL A 51 14.23 -2.90 4.35
CA VAL A 51 13.55 -3.42 5.55
C VAL A 51 14.25 -3.00 6.85
N SER A 52 15.59 -2.91 6.82
CA SER A 52 16.37 -2.44 7.98
C SER A 52 16.08 -0.99 8.36
N TYR A 53 15.69 -0.14 7.41
CA TYR A 53 15.42 1.28 7.63
C TYR A 53 14.13 1.53 8.41
N TYR A 54 13.14 0.62 8.32
CA TYR A 54 11.92 0.71 9.14
C TYR A 54 12.21 0.69 10.64
N GLY A 55 13.33 0.10 11.06
CA GLY A 55 13.79 0.15 12.45
C GLY A 55 14.14 1.56 12.95
N GLN A 56 14.40 2.50 12.04
CA GLN A 56 14.60 3.93 12.35
C GLN A 56 13.35 4.75 12.05
N LEU A 57 12.65 4.43 10.95
CA LEU A 57 11.48 5.18 10.50
C LEU A 57 10.29 5.03 11.45
N PHE A 58 9.93 3.82 11.88
CA PHE A 58 8.71 3.62 12.69
C PHE A 58 8.77 4.29 14.07
N PRO A 59 9.89 4.23 14.82
CA PRO A 59 10.02 5.02 16.05
C PRO A 59 9.86 6.52 15.82
N LEU A 60 10.40 7.04 14.71
CA LEU A 60 10.25 8.45 14.36
C LEU A 60 8.78 8.80 14.08
N LEU A 61 8.08 8.02 13.25
CA LEU A 61 6.66 8.25 12.95
C LEU A 61 5.80 8.20 14.21
N ALA A 62 6.03 7.21 15.08
CA ALA A 62 5.33 7.09 16.36
C ALA A 62 5.59 8.30 17.28
N LYS A 63 6.84 8.78 17.36
CA LYS A 63 7.20 9.99 18.11
C LYS A 63 6.48 11.24 17.56
N LEU A 64 6.37 11.35 16.24
CA LEU A 64 5.61 12.40 15.55
C LEU A 64 4.09 12.26 15.71
N GLY A 65 3.62 11.15 16.26
CA GLY A 65 2.22 10.94 16.65
C GLY A 65 1.38 10.16 15.65
N ALA A 66 1.99 9.48 14.68
CA ALA A 66 1.29 8.51 13.84
C ALA A 66 0.71 7.37 14.69
N THR A 67 -0.47 6.87 14.31
CA THR A 67 -1.11 5.71 14.95
C THR A 67 -1.10 4.47 14.07
N GLY A 68 -0.74 4.64 12.79
CA GLY A 68 -0.61 3.53 11.86
C GLY A 68 0.09 3.90 10.56
N ILE A 69 0.27 2.89 9.73
CA ILE A 69 0.90 2.96 8.43
C ILE A 69 0.01 2.28 7.40
N LEU A 70 -0.21 2.95 6.27
CA LEU A 70 -0.78 2.37 5.07
C LEU A 70 0.38 1.93 4.20
N ILE A 71 0.43 0.66 3.79
CA ILE A 71 1.55 0.12 3.00
C ILE A 71 0.99 -0.32 1.65
N GLU A 72 1.25 0.45 0.59
CA GLU A 72 0.88 0.12 -0.78
C GLU A 72 1.92 -0.80 -1.41
N TYR A 73 1.52 -2.05 -1.67
CA TYR A 73 2.37 -3.09 -2.23
C TYR A 73 2.44 -3.01 -3.75
N GLU A 74 3.66 -3.12 -4.28
CA GLU A 74 3.98 -3.08 -5.70
C GLU A 74 5.17 -4.04 -5.99
N ASP A 75 5.51 -4.28 -7.26
CA ASP A 75 6.56 -5.20 -7.70
C ASP A 75 7.99 -4.83 -7.28
N MET A 76 8.25 -3.58 -6.90
CA MET A 76 9.56 -3.16 -6.41
C MET A 76 9.84 -3.64 -4.97
N PHE A 77 8.82 -4.11 -4.24
CA PHE A 77 8.98 -4.63 -2.89
C PHE A 77 9.29 -6.14 -2.90
N PRO A 78 10.33 -6.61 -2.15
CA PRO A 78 10.59 -8.03 -2.04
C PRO A 78 9.47 -8.69 -1.22
N TYR A 79 8.56 -9.41 -1.88
CA TYR A 79 7.47 -10.19 -1.27
C TYR A 79 7.95 -11.40 -0.45
N SER A 80 9.11 -11.33 0.19
CA SER A 80 9.55 -12.37 1.11
C SER A 80 8.70 -12.27 2.39
N GLY A 81 8.01 -13.37 2.75
CA GLY A 81 7.22 -13.41 3.99
C GLY A 81 8.05 -13.09 5.24
N LYS A 82 9.37 -13.28 5.19
CA LYS A 82 10.30 -12.90 6.25
C LYS A 82 10.41 -11.38 6.43
N ASP A 83 10.46 -10.65 5.33
CA ASP A 83 10.59 -9.19 5.34
C ASP A 83 9.31 -8.52 5.82
N ILE A 84 8.16 -8.95 5.30
CA ILE A 84 6.85 -8.47 5.77
C ILE A 84 6.67 -8.79 7.26
N GLY A 85 6.99 -10.02 7.68
CA GLY A 85 6.95 -10.40 9.09
C GLY A 85 7.84 -9.52 9.99
N ARG A 86 8.98 -9.05 9.48
CA ARG A 86 9.84 -8.10 10.21
C ARG A 86 9.21 -6.71 10.28
N ILE A 87 8.61 -6.22 9.21
CA ILE A 87 7.86 -4.95 9.19
C ILE A 87 6.73 -5.00 10.22
N ASN A 88 5.94 -6.08 10.25
CA ASN A 88 4.83 -6.24 11.19
C ASN A 88 5.29 -6.21 12.65
N LYS A 89 6.40 -6.91 12.96
CA LYS A 89 7.01 -6.86 14.31
C LYS A 89 7.46 -5.45 14.68
N LEU A 90 8.10 -4.73 13.76
CA LEU A 90 8.56 -3.36 13.99
C LEU A 90 7.37 -2.40 14.21
N ALA A 91 6.31 -2.51 13.41
CA ALA A 91 5.11 -1.68 13.54
C ALA A 91 4.44 -1.93 14.91
N LYS A 92 4.25 -3.21 15.27
CA LYS A 92 3.71 -3.63 16.57
C LYS A 92 4.53 -3.11 17.76
N HIS A 93 5.86 -3.20 17.70
CA HIS A 93 6.73 -2.67 18.76
C HIS A 93 6.63 -1.15 18.94
N ASN A 94 6.20 -0.42 17.90
CA ASN A 94 6.02 1.03 17.93
C ASN A 94 4.55 1.46 18.06
N ASN A 95 3.64 0.51 18.39
CA ASN A 95 2.19 0.75 18.48
C ASN A 95 1.58 1.37 17.21
N LEU A 96 2.09 1.00 16.03
CA LEU A 96 1.56 1.42 14.74
C LEU A 96 0.67 0.30 14.18
N LYS A 97 -0.58 0.62 13.89
CA LYS A 97 -1.47 -0.25 13.09
C LYS A 97 -0.90 -0.40 11.69
N VAL A 98 -1.05 -1.57 11.08
CA VAL A 98 -0.67 -1.81 9.68
C VAL A 98 -1.93 -1.98 8.85
N ILE A 99 -2.07 -1.18 7.81
CA ILE A 99 -3.13 -1.30 6.81
C ILE A 99 -2.42 -1.65 5.49
N PRO A 100 -2.41 -2.91 5.07
CA PRO A 100 -1.90 -3.25 3.76
C PRO A 100 -2.84 -2.73 2.67
N LEU A 101 -2.27 -2.23 1.58
CA LEU A 101 -2.96 -1.81 0.37
C LEU A 101 -2.41 -2.63 -0.80
N ILE A 102 -3.30 -3.24 -1.57
CA ILE A 102 -2.96 -3.83 -2.86
C ILE A 102 -3.95 -3.34 -3.90
N GLN A 103 -3.45 -2.87 -5.02
CA GLN A 103 -4.28 -2.42 -6.11
C GLN A 103 -5.03 -3.61 -6.75
N THR A 104 -6.32 -3.42 -7.00
CA THR A 104 -7.20 -4.48 -7.52
C THR A 104 -7.97 -4.11 -8.78
N PHE A 105 -7.79 -2.88 -9.29
CA PHE A 105 -8.53 -2.41 -10.46
C PHE A 105 -7.73 -1.48 -11.38
N GLY A 106 -7.46 -0.25 -10.91
CA GLY A 106 -6.49 0.67 -11.50
C GLY A 106 -5.09 0.41 -10.95
N HIS A 107 -4.11 1.17 -11.44
CA HIS A 107 -2.69 1.07 -11.05
C HIS A 107 -2.12 -0.37 -11.08
N MET A 108 -2.59 -1.18 -12.03
CA MET A 108 -2.21 -2.58 -12.16
C MET A 108 -0.93 -2.79 -12.98
N GLU A 109 -0.15 -1.75 -13.26
CA GLU A 109 1.01 -1.83 -14.15
C GLU A 109 2.05 -2.84 -13.69
N PHE A 110 2.22 -2.98 -12.37
CA PHE A 110 3.15 -3.93 -11.75
C PHE A 110 2.93 -5.37 -12.24
N LEU A 111 1.66 -5.73 -12.44
CA LEU A 111 1.23 -7.04 -12.91
C LEU A 111 1.07 -7.06 -14.43
N LEU A 112 0.28 -6.12 -14.96
CA LEU A 112 -0.17 -6.14 -16.35
C LEU A 112 0.92 -5.75 -17.35
N LYS A 113 2.06 -5.18 -16.93
CA LYS A 113 3.20 -4.96 -17.83
C LYS A 113 3.85 -6.27 -18.31
N LEU A 114 3.71 -7.35 -17.53
CA LEU A 114 4.25 -8.66 -17.84
C LEU A 114 3.49 -9.31 -19.00
N SER A 115 4.20 -10.05 -19.86
CA SER A 115 3.62 -10.66 -21.06
C SER A 115 2.51 -11.66 -20.75
N GLU A 116 2.63 -12.40 -19.65
CA GLU A 116 1.67 -13.41 -19.20
C GLU A 116 0.30 -12.82 -18.84
N TYR A 117 0.26 -11.58 -18.35
CA TYR A 117 -0.98 -10.93 -17.89
C TYR A 117 -1.57 -9.94 -18.92
N LYS A 118 -1.05 -9.89 -20.15
CA LYS A 118 -1.53 -8.94 -21.17
C LYS A 118 -3.00 -9.11 -21.52
N GLU A 119 -3.52 -10.33 -21.50
CA GLU A 119 -4.91 -10.63 -21.85
C GLU A 119 -5.94 -10.10 -20.84
N TYR A 120 -5.48 -9.78 -19.63
CA TYR A 120 -6.28 -9.22 -18.55
C TYR A 120 -6.43 -7.71 -18.66
N ARG A 121 -5.77 -7.03 -19.61
CA ARG A 121 -5.86 -5.57 -19.75
C ARG A 121 -7.22 -5.15 -20.30
N GLU A 122 -7.75 -4.06 -19.77
CA GLU A 122 -8.94 -3.40 -20.33
C GLU A 122 -8.64 -2.76 -21.69
N VAL A 123 -7.45 -2.20 -21.87
CA VAL A 123 -6.98 -1.70 -23.16
C VAL A 123 -5.68 -2.42 -23.51
N PRO A 124 -5.59 -3.14 -24.65
CA PRO A 124 -4.41 -3.96 -24.97
C PRO A 124 -3.07 -3.21 -24.89
N SER A 125 -3.06 -1.93 -25.26
CA SER A 125 -1.87 -1.07 -25.25
C SER A 125 -1.50 -0.52 -23.87
N TYR A 126 -2.40 -0.51 -22.88
CA TYR A 126 -2.20 0.15 -21.59
C TYR A 126 -2.30 -0.86 -20.42
N PRO A 127 -1.25 -1.00 -19.59
CA PRO A 127 -1.24 -1.94 -18.48
C PRO A 127 -1.87 -1.38 -17.17
N GLN A 128 -2.60 -0.27 -17.22
CA GLN A 128 -3.07 0.41 -16.00
C GLN A 128 -4.31 -0.25 -15.38
N VAL A 129 -5.26 -0.70 -16.22
CA VAL A 129 -6.58 -1.17 -15.77
C VAL A 129 -6.78 -2.62 -16.15
N ILE A 130 -7.17 -3.44 -15.16
CA ILE A 130 -7.57 -4.83 -15.38
C ILE A 130 -9.01 -4.92 -15.87
N CYS A 131 -9.27 -5.80 -16.83
CA CYS A 131 -10.58 -6.12 -17.36
C CYS A 131 -11.37 -6.94 -16.32
N PRO A 132 -12.45 -6.40 -15.72
CA PRO A 132 -13.19 -7.09 -14.66
C PRO A 132 -14.02 -8.26 -15.19
N THR A 133 -14.32 -8.32 -16.49
CA THR A 133 -15.15 -9.38 -17.09
C THR A 133 -14.34 -10.52 -17.70
N HIS A 134 -13.01 -10.50 -17.60
CA HIS A 134 -12.20 -11.65 -17.95
C HIS A 134 -12.45 -12.79 -16.95
N GLU A 135 -12.70 -14.01 -17.45
CA GLU A 135 -13.11 -15.17 -16.64
C GLU A 135 -12.18 -15.48 -15.45
N ASN A 136 -10.89 -15.20 -15.61
CA ASN A 136 -9.87 -15.45 -14.59
C ASN A 136 -9.51 -14.22 -13.74
N THR A 137 -10.07 -13.03 -14.00
CA THR A 137 -9.70 -11.81 -13.26
C THR A 137 -10.01 -11.93 -11.78
N LEU A 138 -11.24 -12.34 -11.43
CA LEU A 138 -11.63 -12.43 -10.02
C LEU A 138 -10.73 -13.39 -9.26
N ARG A 139 -10.46 -14.58 -9.80
CA ARG A 139 -9.55 -15.56 -9.18
C ARG A 139 -8.13 -15.02 -8.98
N LEU A 140 -7.62 -14.24 -9.93
CA LEU A 140 -6.31 -13.61 -9.84
C LEU A 140 -6.27 -12.59 -8.70
N ILE A 141 -7.26 -11.70 -8.63
CA ILE A 141 -7.40 -10.69 -7.58
C ILE A 141 -7.57 -11.35 -6.20
N GLU A 142 -8.44 -12.36 -6.08
CA GLU A 142 -8.62 -13.12 -4.84
C GLU A 142 -7.31 -13.72 -4.34
N SER A 143 -6.48 -14.25 -5.25
CA SER A 143 -5.16 -14.80 -4.90
C SER A 143 -4.22 -13.71 -4.39
N MET A 144 -4.18 -12.55 -5.04
CA MET A 144 -3.34 -11.42 -4.61
C MET A 144 -3.76 -10.90 -3.24
N VAL A 145 -5.05 -10.64 -3.05
CA VAL A 145 -5.62 -10.18 -1.77
C VAL A 145 -5.35 -11.22 -0.67
N GLN A 146 -5.55 -12.51 -0.95
CA GLN A 146 -5.26 -13.58 0.00
C GLN A 146 -3.78 -13.60 0.40
N GLN A 147 -2.85 -13.44 -0.54
CA GLN A 147 -1.41 -13.45 -0.24
C GLN A 147 -1.04 -12.30 0.69
N ILE A 148 -1.57 -11.11 0.45
CA ILE A 148 -1.36 -9.93 1.31
C ILE A 148 -1.94 -10.16 2.70
N ILE A 149 -3.19 -10.60 2.83
CA ILE A 149 -3.81 -10.90 4.12
C ILE A 149 -3.00 -11.97 4.88
N SER A 150 -2.53 -13.01 4.19
CA SER A 150 -1.74 -14.09 4.80
C SER A 150 -0.39 -13.61 5.33
N ALA A 151 0.20 -12.58 4.70
CA ALA A 151 1.44 -11.96 5.15
C ALA A 151 1.23 -11.03 6.37
N HIS A 152 -0.02 -10.69 6.68
CA HIS A 152 -0.43 -9.71 7.68
C HIS A 152 -1.48 -10.29 8.66
N PRO A 153 -1.14 -11.32 9.47
CA PRO A 153 -2.13 -12.09 10.21
C PRO A 153 -2.84 -11.37 11.37
N GLU A 154 -2.39 -10.17 11.76
CA GLU A 154 -2.92 -9.41 12.90
C GLU A 154 -3.69 -8.13 12.48
N ILE A 155 -3.93 -7.92 11.19
CA ILE A 155 -4.62 -6.72 10.71
C ILE A 155 -6.13 -6.77 10.98
N ASP A 156 -6.74 -5.60 11.10
CA ASP A 156 -8.18 -5.37 11.20
C ASP A 156 -8.75 -4.68 9.95
N MET A 157 -7.88 -4.19 9.07
CA MET A 157 -8.23 -3.46 7.86
C MET A 157 -7.38 -3.91 6.67
N ILE A 158 -7.97 -3.92 5.48
CA ILE A 158 -7.31 -4.14 4.18
C ILE A 158 -7.80 -3.07 3.21
N HIS A 159 -6.89 -2.48 2.45
CA HIS A 159 -7.22 -1.51 1.42
C HIS A 159 -7.09 -2.16 0.03
N ILE A 160 -8.15 -2.11 -0.78
CA ILE A 160 -8.20 -2.74 -2.11
C ILE A 160 -7.88 -1.78 -3.26
N GLY A 161 -7.52 -0.53 -2.93
CA GLY A 161 -7.15 0.50 -3.89
C GLY A 161 -8.37 0.98 -4.66
N ALA A 162 -8.36 0.73 -5.98
CA ALA A 162 -9.43 0.99 -6.94
C ALA A 162 -9.56 2.44 -7.46
N ASP A 163 -8.47 3.20 -7.39
CA ASP A 163 -8.36 4.55 -7.93
C ASP A 163 -8.03 4.59 -9.43
N GLU A 164 -8.34 5.73 -10.05
CA GLU A 164 -7.95 6.13 -11.41
C GLU A 164 -8.32 5.12 -12.52
N VAL A 165 -9.53 4.52 -12.43
CA VAL A 165 -10.03 3.51 -13.38
C VAL A 165 -10.61 4.14 -14.67
N TYR A 166 -9.79 4.93 -15.38
CA TYR A 166 -10.25 5.79 -16.48
C TYR A 166 -10.75 5.04 -17.74
N TYR A 167 -10.17 3.88 -18.04
CA TYR A 167 -10.38 3.17 -19.32
C TYR A 167 -11.41 2.04 -19.27
N LEU A 168 -12.22 1.96 -18.22
CA LEU A 168 -13.20 0.88 -18.04
C LEU A 168 -14.24 0.81 -19.17
N GLY A 169 -14.61 -0.40 -19.56
CA GLY A 169 -15.69 -0.65 -20.52
C GLY A 169 -15.28 -0.38 -21.97
N ILE A 170 -14.01 -0.59 -22.32
CA ILE A 170 -13.46 -0.40 -23.66
C ILE A 170 -13.18 -1.73 -24.35
N CYS A 171 -12.77 -2.78 -23.62
CA CYS A 171 -12.53 -4.07 -24.28
C CYS A 171 -13.82 -4.70 -24.78
N ASP A 172 -13.70 -5.60 -25.77
CA ASP A 172 -14.84 -6.31 -26.35
C ASP A 172 -15.64 -7.06 -25.27
N ARG A 173 -14.96 -7.72 -24.33
CA ARG A 173 -15.61 -8.46 -23.22
C ARG A 173 -16.46 -7.56 -22.34
N CYS A 174 -15.92 -6.43 -21.88
CA CYS A 174 -16.69 -5.50 -21.04
C CYS A 174 -17.80 -4.84 -21.84
N THR A 175 -17.56 -4.48 -23.10
CA THR A 175 -18.56 -3.89 -24.00
C THR A 175 -19.73 -4.86 -24.21
N GLU A 176 -19.45 -6.13 -24.55
CA GLU A 176 -20.45 -7.17 -24.73
C GLU A 176 -21.24 -7.45 -23.44
N THR A 177 -20.56 -7.56 -22.29
CA THR A 177 -21.22 -7.74 -20.99
C THR A 177 -22.13 -6.55 -20.67
N MET A 178 -21.65 -5.32 -20.86
CA MET A 178 -22.44 -4.11 -20.61
C MET A 178 -23.69 -4.05 -21.50
N ILE A 179 -23.57 -4.38 -22.80
CA ILE A 179 -24.71 -4.44 -23.71
C ILE A 179 -25.69 -5.54 -23.29
N LYS A 180 -25.19 -6.75 -23.03
CA LYS A 180 -26.00 -7.92 -22.71
C LYS A 180 -26.83 -7.74 -21.44
N TYR A 181 -26.26 -7.10 -20.41
CA TYR A 181 -26.88 -6.92 -19.11
C TYR A 181 -27.39 -5.49 -18.87
N ASN A 182 -27.31 -4.62 -19.89
CA ASN A 182 -27.69 -3.20 -19.82
C ASN A 182 -27.00 -2.45 -18.65
N LEU A 183 -25.69 -2.67 -18.49
CA LEU A 183 -24.88 -2.06 -17.43
C LEU A 183 -24.25 -0.75 -17.91
N SER A 184 -24.20 0.22 -17.00
CA SER A 184 -23.34 1.39 -17.16
C SER A 184 -21.90 1.07 -16.71
N LYS A 185 -20.93 1.92 -17.06
CA LYS A 185 -19.55 1.77 -16.56
C LYS A 185 -19.48 1.80 -15.03
N ASN A 186 -20.30 2.64 -14.40
CA ASN A 186 -20.36 2.73 -12.93
C ASN A 186 -20.92 1.43 -12.32
N LEU A 187 -21.92 0.81 -12.94
CA LEU A 187 -22.42 -0.49 -12.48
C LEU A 187 -21.37 -1.58 -12.67
N LEU A 188 -20.66 -1.59 -13.81
CA LEU A 188 -19.56 -2.53 -14.03
C LEU A 188 -18.44 -2.36 -12.99
N PHE A 189 -18.11 -1.12 -12.63
CA PHE A 189 -17.16 -0.81 -11.57
C PHE A 189 -17.63 -1.38 -10.23
N LEU A 190 -18.88 -1.07 -9.84
CA LEU A 190 -19.47 -1.52 -8.58
C LEU A 190 -19.57 -3.05 -8.50
N GLU A 191 -19.88 -3.73 -9.60
CA GLU A 191 -19.89 -5.19 -9.66
C GLU A 191 -18.52 -5.79 -9.35
N HIS A 192 -17.45 -5.23 -9.94
CA HIS A 192 -16.08 -5.67 -9.66
C HIS A 192 -15.71 -5.48 -8.19
N ILE A 193 -15.97 -4.29 -7.63
CA ILE A 193 -15.69 -3.99 -6.23
C ILE A 193 -16.51 -4.86 -5.29
N ASN A 194 -17.80 -5.07 -5.57
CA ASN A 194 -18.67 -5.93 -4.76
C ASN A 194 -18.16 -7.37 -4.74
N ASN A 195 -17.70 -7.92 -5.87
CA ASN A 195 -17.14 -9.28 -5.91
C ASN A 195 -15.93 -9.43 -4.97
N ILE A 196 -15.03 -8.43 -4.94
CA ILE A 196 -13.85 -8.43 -4.07
C ILE A 196 -14.26 -8.29 -2.60
N ILE A 197 -15.18 -7.37 -2.29
CA ILE A 197 -15.69 -7.16 -0.94
C ILE A 197 -16.40 -8.41 -0.42
N GLU A 198 -17.25 -9.06 -1.24
CA GLU A 198 -17.92 -10.31 -0.87
C GLU A 198 -16.92 -11.42 -0.58
N PHE A 199 -15.87 -11.56 -1.41
CA PHE A 199 -14.78 -12.50 -1.15
C PHE A 199 -14.12 -12.25 0.20
N VAL A 200 -13.73 -11.00 0.49
CA VAL A 200 -13.06 -10.65 1.76
C VAL A 200 -14.00 -10.88 2.94
N ASN A 201 -15.24 -10.40 2.88
CA ASN A 201 -16.21 -10.54 3.97
C ASN A 201 -16.54 -12.00 4.26
N LYS A 202 -16.66 -12.84 3.23
CA LYS A 202 -16.98 -14.26 3.39
C LYS A 202 -15.84 -15.03 4.04
N ARG A 203 -14.59 -14.70 3.70
CA ARG A 203 -13.40 -15.46 4.12
C ARG A 203 -12.71 -14.89 5.36
N TYR A 204 -12.81 -13.58 5.56
CA TYR A 204 -12.16 -12.82 6.62
C TYR A 204 -13.14 -11.82 7.24
N PRO A 205 -14.24 -12.29 7.88
CA PRO A 205 -15.33 -11.43 8.37
C PRO A 205 -14.94 -10.42 9.45
N HIS A 206 -13.72 -10.52 9.99
CA HIS A 206 -13.16 -9.58 10.97
C HIS A 206 -12.49 -8.37 10.30
N LEU A 207 -12.22 -8.42 8.99
CA LEU A 207 -11.53 -7.35 8.28
C LEU A 207 -12.53 -6.29 7.79
N LYS A 208 -12.18 -5.04 8.02
CA LYS A 208 -12.83 -3.90 7.37
C LYS A 208 -12.13 -3.61 6.03
N VAL A 209 -12.89 -3.60 4.95
CA VAL A 209 -12.38 -3.24 3.61
C VAL A 209 -12.39 -1.71 3.46
N LEU A 210 -11.29 -1.18 2.94
CA LEU A 210 -11.12 0.22 2.55
C LEU A 210 -10.86 0.30 1.05
N MET A 211 -11.26 1.40 0.42
CA MET A 211 -10.95 1.74 -0.96
C MET A 211 -10.77 3.26 -1.06
N TRP A 212 -10.13 3.73 -2.13
CA TRP A 212 -10.07 5.16 -2.43
C TRP A 212 -11.46 5.71 -2.78
N ASP A 213 -11.64 7.03 -2.72
CA ASP A 213 -12.96 7.67 -2.81
C ASP A 213 -13.43 7.99 -4.24
N ASP A 214 -12.55 7.88 -5.22
CA ASP A 214 -12.72 8.34 -6.59
C ASP A 214 -13.61 7.47 -7.49
#